data_AF-A0A8B6FK95-F1
#
_entry.id   AF-A0A8B6FK95-F1
#
_cell.length_a   1.000
_cell.length_b   1.000
_cell.length_c   1.000
_cell.angle_alpha   90.00
_cell.angle_beta   90.00
_cell.angle_gamma   90.00
#
_symmetry.space_group_name_H-M   'P 1'
#
loop_
_entity.id
_entity.type
_entity.pdbx_description
1 polymer ?
#
loop_
_entity_poly.entity_id
_entity_poly.type
_entity_poly.pdbx_seq_one_letter_code
_entity_poly.pdbx_strand_id
1 'polypeptide(L)' 'ISSNKCHYLIDLDLPSQSELEPSYSSQREDWKVISSHLFLDSSKSHRIFRAFYIPFVSSSYCHYVNYNILKTTKTKKSRH' A
#
# COMPACT_ATOMS: atom_id res chain seq x y z
N ILE A 1 14.91 -7.04 7.85
CA ILE A 1 14.63 -5.83 8.67
C ILE A 1 13.22 -6.00 9.25
N SER A 2 13.03 -5.82 10.56
CA SER A 2 11.70 -5.99 11.19
C SER A 2 10.88 -4.70 11.07
N SER A 3 9.63 -4.80 10.60
CA SER A 3 8.69 -3.68 10.44
C SER A 3 8.43 -2.90 11.74
N ASN A 4 8.52 -3.57 12.89
CA ASN A 4 8.29 -2.99 14.22
C ASN A 4 9.33 -1.94 14.66
N LYS A 5 10.41 -1.75 13.89
CA LYS A 5 11.44 -0.74 14.16
C LYS A 5 11.34 0.47 13.22
N CYS A 6 10.40 0.46 12.27
CA CYS A 6 10.25 1.51 11.27
C CYS A 6 9.35 2.65 11.77
N HIS A 7 9.71 3.90 11.48
CA HIS A 7 8.85 5.06 11.77
C HIS A 7 7.76 5.25 10.72
N TYR A 8 8.10 4.92 9.47
CA TYR A 8 7.22 4.97 8.33
C TYR A 8 7.28 3.64 7.60
N LEU A 9 6.15 3.25 7.02
CA LEU A 9 6.01 2.08 6.17
C LEU A 9 5.28 2.52 4.90
N ILE A 10 5.69 1.95 3.78
CA ILE A 10 4.98 2.12 2.52
C ILE A 10 4.35 0.78 2.16
N ASP A 11 3.07 0.80 1.86
CA ASP A 11 2.24 -0.39 1.70
C ASP A 11 1.36 -0.27 0.46
N LEU A 12 1.24 -1.36 -0.30
CA LEU A 12 0.27 -1.45 -1.40
C LEU A 12 -0.92 -2.26 -0.89
N ASP A 13 -2.06 -1.60 -0.74
CA ASP A 13 -3.26 -2.13 -0.08
C ASP A 13 -4.01 -3.11 -1.01
N LEU A 14 -3.37 -4.26 -1.25
CA LEU A 14 -3.93 -5.35 -2.04
C LEU A 14 -4.93 -6.14 -1.18
N PRO A 15 -6.02 -6.64 -1.77
CA PRO A 15 -6.97 -7.50 -1.05
C PRO A 15 -6.39 -8.87 -0.68
N SER A 16 -5.34 -9.32 -1.37
CA SER A 16 -4.61 -10.54 -1.03
C SER A 16 -3.60 -10.24 0.08
N GLN A 17 -3.72 -10.94 1.21
CA GLN A 17 -2.75 -10.90 2.29
C GLN A 17 -1.87 -12.15 2.24
N SER A 18 -0.60 -12.00 2.63
CA SER A 18 0.30 -13.14 2.85
C SER A 18 0.83 -13.12 4.27
N GLU A 19 1.36 -14.25 4.75
CA GLU A 19 2.00 -14.30 6.07
C GLU A 19 3.18 -13.31 6.18
N LEU A 20 3.85 -13.02 5.06
CA LEU A 20 4.99 -12.11 5.01
C LEU A 20 4.57 -10.65 4.80
N GLU A 21 3.41 -10.41 4.20
CA GLU A 21 2.83 -9.09 3.91
C GLU A 21 1.37 -9.06 4.39
N PRO A 22 1.14 -8.87 5.70
CA PRO A 22 -0.19 -8.65 6.23
C PRO A 22 -0.69 -7.26 5.82
N SER A 23 -2.01 -7.04 5.86
CA SER A 23 -2.57 -5.70 5.62
C SER A 23 -2.21 -4.75 6.76
N TYR A 24 -1.20 -3.90 6.56
CA TYR A 24 -0.76 -2.93 7.56
C TYR A 24 -1.77 -1.77 7.72
N SER A 25 -2.47 -1.43 6.65
CA SER A 25 -3.60 -0.47 6.65
C SER A 25 -4.73 -0.88 7.61
N SER A 26 -4.94 -2.18 7.84
CA SER A 26 -5.95 -2.70 8.76
C SER A 26 -5.52 -2.69 10.23
N GLN A 27 -4.21 -2.63 10.51
CA GLN A 27 -3.63 -2.67 11.86
C GLN A 27 -3.59 -1.28 12.52
N ARG A 28 -4.77 -0.71 12.76
CA ARG A 28 -4.95 0.69 13.23
C ARG A 28 -4.34 0.99 14.60
N GLU A 29 -4.10 -0.03 15.42
CA GLU A 29 -3.42 0.13 16.72
C GLU A 29 -1.95 0.47 16.55
N ASP A 30 -1.30 -0.06 15.52
CA ASP A 30 0.15 0.04 15.28
C ASP A 30 0.51 1.09 14.22
N TRP A 31 -0.41 1.35 13.30
CA TRP A 31 -0.18 2.15 12.11
C TRP A 31 -1.32 3.13 11.82
N LYS A 32 -0.95 4.32 11.38
CA LYS A 32 -1.86 5.33 10.86
C LYS A 32 -1.49 5.67 9.44
N VAL A 33 -2.44 5.54 8.51
CA VAL A 33 -2.28 6.04 7.13
C VAL A 33 -2.23 7.56 7.17
N ILE A 34 -1.14 8.14 6.65
CA ILE A 34 -0.91 9.59 6.59
C ILE A 34 -0.99 10.15 5.17
N SER A 35 -0.88 9.30 4.15
CA SER A 35 -1.13 9.65 2.75
C SER A 35 -1.53 8.40 1.97
N SER A 36 -2.35 8.59 0.93
CA SER A 36 -2.77 7.54 0.01
C SER A 36 -2.71 8.09 -1.41
N HIS A 37 -2.15 7.30 -2.32
CA HIS A 37 -2.15 7.58 -3.76
C HIS A 37 -2.62 6.35 -4.52
N LEU A 38 -3.31 6.56 -5.65
CA LEU A 38 -3.69 5.45 -6.52
C LEU A 38 -2.45 4.86 -7.17
N PHE A 39 -2.32 3.54 -7.11
CA PHE A 39 -1.25 2.78 -7.74
C PHE A 39 -1.81 1.56 -8.46
N LEU A 40 -1.20 1.20 -9.58
CA LEU A 40 -1.69 0.17 -10.47
C LEU A 40 -1.56 -1.23 -9.84
N ASP A 41 -2.66 -1.96 -9.74
CA ASP A 41 -2.66 -3.40 -9.45
C ASP A 41 -2.40 -4.17 -10.76
N SER A 42 -1.14 -4.58 -10.94
CA SER A 42 -0.74 -5.31 -12.14
C SER A 42 -1.36 -6.69 -12.25
N SER A 43 -1.76 -7.33 -11.15
CA SER A 43 -2.35 -8.67 -11.19
C SER A 43 -3.75 -8.65 -11.78
N LYS A 44 -4.50 -7.57 -11.53
CA LYS A 44 -5.88 -7.39 -12.01
C LYS A 44 -5.99 -6.58 -13.29
N SER A 45 -4.93 -5.88 -13.69
CA SER A 45 -4.93 -5.03 -14.90
C SER A 45 -4.54 -5.77 -16.17
N HIS A 46 -5.17 -5.41 -17.29
CA HIS A 46 -4.84 -6.01 -18.60
C HIS A 46 -3.40 -5.71 -19.02
N ARG A 47 -2.68 -6.74 -19.51
CA ARG A 47 -1.23 -6.67 -19.77
C ARG A 47 -0.83 -5.60 -20.80
N ILE A 48 -1.61 -5.45 -21.86
CA ILE A 48 -1.31 -4.45 -22.91
C ILE A 48 -1.66 -3.04 -22.45
N PHE A 49 -2.84 -2.83 -21.88
CA PHE A 49 -3.34 -1.50 -21.53
C PHE A 49 -2.61 -0.87 -20.33
N ARG A 50 -1.96 -1.70 -19.50
CA ARG A 50 -1.08 -1.23 -18.41
C ARG A 50 0.36 -0.96 -18.85
N ALA A 51 0.79 -1.56 -19.96
CA ALA A 51 2.12 -1.35 -20.54
C ALA A 51 2.13 -0.16 -21.51
N PHE A 52 1.03 0.05 -22.24
CA PHE A 52 0.84 1.12 -23.20
C PHE A 52 -0.46 1.88 -22.90
N TYR A 53 -0.34 3.17 -22.60
CA TYR A 53 -1.48 4.02 -22.33
C TYR A 53 -2.25 4.32 -23.62
N ILE A 54 -3.55 4.00 -23.63
CA ILE A 54 -4.50 4.36 -24.66
C ILE A 54 -5.57 5.24 -24.01
N PRO A 55 -5.71 6.51 -24.43
CA PRO A 55 -6.70 7.42 -23.87
C PRO A 55 -8.10 6.80 -23.81
N PHE A 56 -8.80 7.02 -22.69
CA PHE A 56 -10.18 6.56 -22.40
C PHE A 56 -10.37 5.03 -22.27
N VAL A 57 -9.55 4.23 -22.95
CA VAL A 57 -9.62 2.77 -22.92
C VAL A 57 -8.84 2.23 -21.73
N SER A 58 -7.59 2.66 -21.52
CA SER A 58 -6.71 2.08 -20.50
C SER A 58 -7.30 2.13 -19.09
N SER A 59 -7.99 3.22 -18.72
CA SER A 59 -8.63 3.36 -17.40
C SER A 59 -9.73 2.33 -17.14
N SER A 60 -10.37 1.82 -18.19
CA SER A 60 -11.42 0.80 -18.07
C SER A 60 -10.87 -0.62 -17.87
N TYR A 61 -9.58 -0.83 -18.17
CA TYR A 61 -8.92 -2.14 -18.08
C TYR A 61 -7.75 -2.16 -17.08
N CYS A 62 -7.50 -1.04 -16.41
CA CYS A 62 -6.49 -0.91 -15.36
C CYS A 62 -7.18 -0.74 -14.01
N HIS A 63 -6.81 -1.59 -13.06
CA HIS A 63 -7.30 -1.52 -11.69
C HIS A 63 -6.25 -0.81 -10.84
N TYR A 64 -6.73 0.07 -9.96
CA TYR A 64 -5.88 0.83 -9.05
C TYR A 64 -6.29 0.55 -7.61
N VAL A 65 -5.29 0.46 -6.74
CA VAL A 65 -5.43 0.27 -5.29
C VAL A 65 -4.70 1.39 -4.57
N ASN A 66 -4.89 1.49 -3.26
CA ASN A 66 -4.22 2.51 -2.46
C ASN A 66 -2.76 2.12 -2.20
N TYR A 67 -1.85 3.03 -2.52
CA TYR A 67 -0.47 3.00 -2.09
C TYR A 67 -0.32 3.97 -0.93
N ASN A 68 -0.22 3.39 0.26
CA ASN A 68 -0.33 4.07 1.53
C ASN A 68 1.04 4.36 2.10
N ILE A 69 1.20 5.58 2.63
CA ILE A 69 2.27 5.89 3.56
C ILE A 69 1.67 5.78 4.95
N LEU A 70 2.19 4.86 5.75
CA LEU A 70 1.80 4.67 7.14
C LEU A 70 2.88 5.21 8.06
N LYS A 71 2.45 5.81 9.16
CA LYS A 71 3.31 6.21 10.28
C LYS A 71 2.98 5.34 11.48
N THR A 72 4.01 4.88 12.19
CA THR A 72 3.76 4.12 13.42
C THR A 72 3.10 5.00 14.48
N THR A 73 2.12 4.43 15.18
CA THR A 73 1.46 5.05 16.35
C THR A 73 2.27 4.82 17.63
N LYS A 74 3.23 3.88 17.61
CA LYS A 74 4.11 3.57 18.75
C LYS A 74 5.02 4.76 19.00
N THR A 75 4.73 5.52 20.05
CA THR A 75 5.63 6.55 20.55
C THR A 75 6.90 5.89 21.09
N LYS A 76 8.09 6.35 20.69
CA LYS A 76 9.34 5.97 21.37
C LYS A 76 9.17 6.29 22.86
N LYS A 77 9.10 5.28 23.72
CA LYS A 77 9.34 5.51 25.16
C LYS A 77 10.75 6.07 25.27
N SER A 78 10.88 7.32 25.73
CA SER A 78 12.18 7.87 26.11
C SER A 78 12.79 6.92 27.14
N ARG A 79 13.91 6.29 26.83
CA ARG A 79 14.74 5.63 27.84
C ARG A 79 15.36 6.76 28.66
N HIS A 80 14.75 7.07 29.80
CA HIS A 80 15.44 7.72 30.91
C HIS A 80 16.26 6.66 31.66
#